data_AF-A0A0R3SHN6-F1
#
_entry.id   AF-A0A0R3SHN6-F1
#
_cell.length_a   1.000
_cell.length_b   1.000
_cell.length_c   1.000
_cell.angle_alpha   90.00
_cell.angle_beta   90.00
_cell.angle_gamma   90.00
#
_symmetry.space_group_name_H-M   'P 1'
#
loop_
_entity.id
_entity.type
_entity.pdbx_description
1 polymer ?
#
loop_
_entity_poly.entity_id
_entity_poly.type
_entity_poly.pdbx_seq_one_letter_code
_entity_poly.pdbx_strand_id
1 'polypeptide(L)'
;MRLHGSEVGLKMDLTASGNDTFTFRSRTRSLPYFLQKINLNFKSCLMVSDMIGTENTVDSRSVMVYVASLYDTLALSPRDLITGYRQALPIPPLPVDVDVSISPPPLGSQLASASDVSEELRALWTEYRLLAAELIQWLRATCDRMAVRHFPADLESMQQQVVADLKRHRREELPIRERQKQQLVRLYADLQSAADANLLTIDPFMNIEHIFRLWKEYDLALQKRDMAVAAELSRLERLQLAGERIERECGLLQTQEAALEKRMNEMESDFATVHSVDMEEEVKRWMAQMELVETNVNNLFGQVQILRNGRYFRTEQVYRKVCTLHQRLLGLQRRCRNFLKATSMSQSLDRIQVSRTNGQSLIAKPDGHSYNLKWLVQRSKNFGALQAALDWISEKKITVENAPFGDNRKSIADATNRFELIHKEIEAFHSEVEQCRTLKSQVTEDEVKFFNILMDQVESQHAELLKKSTRRLGFGRSLSGFVERASNALQWLRGKETIEVTRTWSSPQVLQSAEIYEFFRGLLREIQSQEQQFNEISMLGSSLHLEGHPSFDLIQVNFYHSD
;
A
#
# COMPACT_ATOMS: atom_id res chain seq x y z
N MET A 1 8.07 -13.34 -61.93
CA MET A 1 7.37 -14.45 -61.22
C MET A 1 7.85 -14.43 -59.78
N ARG A 2 7.14 -13.74 -58.88
CA ARG A 2 6.26 -14.29 -57.81
C ARG A 2 7.00 -15.32 -56.92
N LEU A 3 7.12 -15.14 -55.60
CA LEU A 3 6.06 -14.78 -54.65
C LEU A 3 6.51 -13.86 -53.49
N HIS A 4 5.54 -13.06 -53.02
CA HIS A 4 5.57 -12.04 -51.95
C HIS A 4 5.73 -12.59 -50.53
N GLY A 5 6.20 -11.71 -49.63
CA GLY A 5 5.95 -11.74 -48.18
C GLY A 5 6.52 -10.48 -47.52
N SER A 6 5.65 -9.60 -47.02
CA SER A 6 5.81 -8.16 -46.83
C SER A 6 6.52 -7.70 -45.55
N GLU A 7 7.10 -6.50 -45.67
CA GLU A 7 7.59 -5.60 -44.63
C GLU A 7 6.59 -5.33 -43.50
N VAL A 8 7.11 -5.17 -42.28
CA VAL A 8 6.64 -4.14 -41.34
C VAL A 8 7.88 -3.46 -40.75
N GLY A 9 8.34 -2.43 -41.44
CA GLY A 9 9.21 -1.41 -40.85
C GLY A 9 8.36 -0.48 -39.98
N LEU A 10 8.79 -0.23 -38.75
CA LEU A 10 8.33 0.92 -37.96
C LEU A 10 9.45 1.96 -37.98
N LYS A 11 9.30 2.91 -38.91
CA LYS A 11 9.86 4.27 -38.81
C LYS A 11 9.34 4.90 -37.51
N MET A 12 10.23 5.51 -36.73
CA MET A 12 9.84 6.51 -35.74
C MET A 12 10.03 7.89 -36.40
N ASP A 13 8.91 8.58 -36.63
CA ASP A 13 8.92 10.01 -36.91
C ASP A 13 9.04 10.75 -35.56
N LEU A 14 10.10 11.56 -35.45
CA LEU A 14 10.24 12.58 -34.41
C LEU A 14 9.50 13.83 -34.87
N THR A 15 8.40 14.17 -34.21
CA THR A 15 7.85 15.53 -34.26
C THR A 15 7.83 16.11 -32.85
N ALA A 16 8.65 17.12 -32.64
CA ALA A 16 8.59 17.99 -31.47
C ALA A 16 7.38 18.92 -31.59
N SER A 17 6.52 18.95 -30.57
CA SER A 17 5.70 20.13 -30.30
C SER A 17 5.72 20.38 -28.79
N GLY A 18 6.19 21.57 -28.41
CA GLY A 18 6.24 22.02 -27.03
C GLY A 18 4.85 22.08 -26.41
N ASN A 19 4.64 21.27 -25.40
CA ASN A 19 3.73 21.40 -24.26
C ASN A 19 3.78 20.05 -23.57
N ASP A 20 4.35 20.00 -22.37
CA ASP A 20 4.54 18.77 -21.59
C ASP A 20 3.20 18.16 -21.15
N THR A 21 2.56 17.46 -22.08
CA THR A 21 1.48 16.51 -21.82
C THR A 21 1.74 15.28 -22.68
N PHE A 22 2.27 14.23 -22.07
CA PHE A 22 2.40 12.91 -22.70
C PHE A 22 1.47 11.91 -22.03
N THR A 23 0.52 11.42 -22.81
CA THR A 23 -0.32 10.25 -22.53
C THR A 23 0.53 8.98 -22.44
N PHE A 24 0.38 8.23 -21.35
CA PHE A 24 0.99 6.92 -21.16
C PHE A 24 0.44 5.89 -22.16
N ARG A 25 1.32 5.28 -22.95
CA ARG A 25 1.02 3.98 -23.58
C ARG A 25 2.14 3.02 -23.25
N SER A 26 1.94 2.26 -22.18
CA SER A 26 2.80 1.13 -21.81
C SER A 26 2.87 0.14 -22.97
N ARG A 27 4.08 -0.05 -23.50
CA ARG A 27 4.46 -1.24 -24.25
C ARG A 27 5.62 -1.91 -23.54
N THR A 28 5.40 -2.35 -22.31
CA THR A 28 6.21 -3.41 -21.71
C THR A 28 5.65 -4.75 -22.15
N ARG A 29 6.06 -5.21 -23.33
CA ARG A 29 5.98 -6.63 -23.69
C ARG A 29 7.39 -7.19 -23.72
N SER A 30 7.56 -8.32 -23.03
CA SER A 30 8.49 -9.41 -23.35
C SER A 30 9.85 -9.50 -22.65
N LEU A 31 9.85 -9.85 -21.36
CA LEU A 31 10.70 -10.97 -20.87
C LEU A 31 9.93 -12.30 -20.71
N PRO A 32 8.63 -12.32 -20.30
CA PRO A 32 7.88 -13.57 -20.24
C PRO A 32 7.58 -14.17 -21.63
N TYR A 33 7.53 -13.35 -22.69
CA TYR A 33 7.26 -13.81 -24.06
C TYR A 33 8.46 -14.50 -24.73
N PHE A 34 9.70 -14.22 -24.29
CA PHE A 34 10.89 -14.87 -24.85
C PHE A 34 11.04 -16.30 -24.29
N LEU A 35 10.73 -16.48 -23.00
CA LEU A 35 10.64 -17.80 -22.36
C LEU A 35 9.43 -18.62 -22.81
N GLN A 36 8.37 -17.98 -23.33
CA GLN A 36 7.21 -18.68 -23.86
C GLN A 36 7.40 -19.18 -25.31
N LYS A 37 8.44 -18.71 -26.02
CA LYS A 37 8.72 -19.09 -27.41
C LYS A 37 9.65 -20.30 -27.54
N ILE A 38 10.29 -20.71 -26.45
CA ILE A 38 10.99 -21.99 -26.31
C ILE A 38 10.15 -22.78 -25.31
N ASN A 39 9.43 -23.79 -25.79
CA ASN A 39 8.45 -24.56 -25.00
C ASN A 39 9.15 -25.48 -23.97
N LEU A 40 9.89 -24.88 -23.02
CA LEU A 40 10.54 -25.55 -21.89
C LEU A 40 9.80 -25.13 -20.62
N ASN A 41 8.80 -25.93 -20.22
CA ASN A 41 8.13 -25.80 -18.92
C ASN A 41 9.11 -26.17 -17.80
N PHE A 42 9.91 -25.22 -17.34
CA PHE A 42 10.67 -25.40 -16.10
C PHE A 42 9.69 -25.40 -14.91
N LYS A 43 9.60 -26.53 -14.20
CA LYS A 43 8.88 -26.61 -12.92
C LYS A 43 9.59 -25.72 -11.89
N SER A 44 8.97 -24.62 -11.47
CA SER A 44 9.41 -23.85 -10.31
C SER A 44 9.12 -24.63 -9.03
N CYS A 45 10.01 -25.56 -8.66
CA CYS A 45 9.91 -26.30 -7.40
C CYS A 45 10.51 -25.55 -6.20
N LEU A 46 11.11 -24.37 -6.40
CA LEU A 46 11.72 -23.54 -5.36
C LEU A 46 11.28 -22.08 -5.52
N MET A 47 10.87 -21.43 -4.42
CA MET A 47 10.65 -19.98 -4.40
C MET A 47 12.00 -19.29 -4.18
N VAL A 48 12.17 -18.09 -4.77
CA VAL A 48 13.41 -17.29 -4.65
C VAL A 48 13.79 -17.03 -3.18
N SER A 49 12.81 -16.97 -2.26
CA SER A 49 13.07 -16.83 -0.81
C SER A 49 13.81 -18.03 -0.21
N ASP A 50 13.65 -19.22 -0.77
CA ASP A 50 14.23 -20.47 -0.24
C ASP A 50 15.72 -20.62 -0.58
N MET A 51 16.24 -19.78 -1.49
CA MET A 51 17.67 -19.72 -1.85
C MET A 51 18.43 -18.58 -1.17
N ILE A 52 17.74 -17.65 -0.49
CA ILE A 52 18.34 -16.42 0.08
C ILE A 52 18.57 -16.54 1.60
N GLY A 53 18.13 -17.64 2.23
CA GLY A 53 18.36 -17.89 3.65
C GLY A 53 19.82 -18.21 3.99
N THR A 54 20.22 -17.95 5.24
CA THR A 54 21.56 -18.27 5.78
C THR A 54 21.87 -19.77 5.62
N GLU A 55 23.16 -20.13 5.56
CA GLU A 55 23.72 -21.46 5.19
C GLU A 55 23.03 -22.70 5.80
N ASN A 56 22.26 -22.56 6.89
CA ASN A 56 21.53 -23.65 7.54
C ASN A 56 20.06 -23.82 7.10
N THR A 57 19.58 -23.07 6.11
CA THR A 57 18.17 -23.13 5.63
C THR A 57 18.02 -23.69 4.21
N VAL A 58 19.13 -23.88 3.51
CA VAL A 58 19.12 -24.41 2.14
C VAL A 58 19.22 -25.94 2.18
N ASP A 59 18.10 -26.61 1.95
CA ASP A 59 18.07 -28.08 1.88
C ASP A 59 18.83 -28.58 0.65
N SER A 60 19.98 -29.21 0.90
CA SER A 60 20.86 -29.78 -0.13
C SER A 60 20.14 -30.80 -1.01
N ARG A 61 19.11 -31.48 -0.50
CA ARG A 61 18.31 -32.45 -1.26
C ARG A 61 17.38 -31.76 -2.25
N SER A 62 16.74 -30.66 -1.85
CA SER A 62 15.89 -29.84 -2.71
C SER A 62 16.68 -29.13 -3.81
N VAL A 63 17.89 -28.64 -3.50
CA VAL A 63 18.80 -28.06 -4.49
C VAL A 63 19.28 -29.12 -5.49
N MET A 64 19.66 -30.31 -5.03
CA MET A 64 20.08 -31.39 -5.93
C MET A 64 18.96 -31.87 -6.85
N VAL A 65 17.71 -31.94 -6.38
CA VAL A 65 16.56 -32.32 -7.23
C VAL A 65 16.24 -31.24 -8.26
N TYR A 66 16.33 -29.96 -7.88
CA TYR A 66 16.14 -28.86 -8.82
C TYR A 66 17.25 -28.81 -9.89
N VAL A 67 18.50 -28.95 -9.49
CA VAL A 67 19.66 -29.00 -10.40
C VAL A 67 19.63 -30.23 -11.30
N ALA A 68 19.21 -31.39 -10.79
CA ALA A 68 18.99 -32.59 -11.61
C ALA A 68 17.89 -32.37 -12.67
N SER A 69 16.80 -31.67 -12.31
CA SER A 69 15.73 -31.34 -13.26
C SER A 69 16.17 -30.34 -14.34
N LEU A 70 17.12 -29.45 -14.02
CA LEU A 70 17.74 -28.52 -14.97
C LEU A 70 18.70 -29.25 -15.93
N TYR A 71 19.48 -30.20 -15.41
CA TYR A 71 20.34 -31.04 -16.26
C TYR A 71 19.53 -31.90 -17.23
N ASP A 72 18.43 -32.51 -16.76
CA ASP A 72 17.56 -33.34 -17.62
C ASP A 72 16.82 -32.54 -18.71
N THR A 73 16.60 -31.23 -18.52
CA THR A 73 15.90 -30.37 -19.48
C THR A 73 16.83 -29.65 -20.45
N LEU A 74 18.05 -29.31 -20.03
CA LEU A 74 19.05 -28.62 -20.86
C LEU A 74 19.93 -29.59 -21.67
N ALA A 75 20.02 -30.86 -21.25
CA ALA A 75 20.80 -31.89 -21.96
C ALA A 75 20.04 -32.56 -23.12
N LEU A 76 18.80 -32.15 -23.41
CA LEU A 76 18.02 -32.69 -24.54
C LEU A 76 18.13 -31.77 -25.76
N SER A 77 18.63 -32.32 -26.87
CA SER A 77 18.59 -31.61 -28.15
C SER A 77 17.17 -31.62 -28.72
N PRO A 78 16.77 -30.67 -29.58
CA PRO A 78 15.43 -30.63 -30.17
C PRO A 78 15.03 -31.91 -30.94
N ARG A 79 15.98 -32.79 -31.29
CA ARG A 79 15.70 -34.10 -31.91
C ARG A 79 15.20 -35.16 -30.92
N ASP A 80 15.59 -35.08 -29.64
CA ASP A 80 15.31 -36.13 -28.64
C ASP A 80 13.85 -36.09 -28.14
N LEU A 81 13.16 -34.97 -28.33
CA LEU A 81 11.73 -34.82 -28.01
C LEU A 81 10.79 -35.46 -29.05
N ILE A 82 11.29 -35.84 -30.24
CA ILE A 82 10.44 -36.35 -31.34
C ILE A 82 10.52 -37.87 -31.47
N THR A 83 11.65 -38.51 -31.16
CA THR A 83 11.88 -39.93 -31.47
C THR A 83 12.02 -40.87 -30.27
N GLY A 84 12.10 -40.36 -29.04
CA GLY A 84 12.05 -41.19 -27.82
C GLY A 84 13.25 -42.12 -27.56
N TYR A 85 14.32 -42.07 -28.36
CA TYR A 85 15.54 -42.84 -28.13
C TYR A 85 16.68 -41.96 -27.60
N ARG A 86 17.26 -42.34 -26.45
CA ARG A 86 18.49 -41.74 -25.89
C ARG A 86 19.69 -42.30 -26.65
N GLN A 87 20.49 -41.45 -27.31
CA GLN A 87 21.85 -41.84 -27.68
C GLN A 87 22.74 -41.57 -26.47
N ALA A 88 23.23 -42.64 -25.82
CA ALA A 88 24.12 -42.53 -24.67
C ALA A 88 25.47 -41.94 -25.13
N LEU A 89 25.80 -40.73 -24.67
CA LEU A 89 27.18 -40.24 -24.74
C LEU A 89 28.02 -40.94 -23.65
N PRO A 90 29.26 -41.37 -23.94
CA PRO A 90 30.05 -42.13 -22.98
C PRO A 90 30.49 -41.23 -21.83
N ILE A 91 30.23 -41.66 -20.59
CA ILE A 91 30.85 -41.10 -19.39
C ILE A 91 32.30 -41.64 -19.35
N PRO A 92 33.34 -40.80 -19.19
CA PRO A 92 34.69 -41.31 -19.05
C PRO A 92 34.83 -42.02 -17.69
N PRO A 93 35.44 -43.23 -17.64
CA PRO A 93 35.61 -43.94 -16.38
C PRO A 93 36.69 -43.28 -15.50
N LEU A 94 36.46 -43.27 -14.19
CA LEU A 94 37.48 -42.97 -13.18
C LEU A 94 38.54 -44.07 -13.14
N PRO A 95 39.80 -43.74 -12.82
CA PRO A 95 40.93 -44.66 -12.99
C PRO A 95 40.93 -45.71 -11.87
N VAL A 96 41.02 -46.97 -12.25
CA VAL A 96 41.43 -48.05 -11.35
C VAL A 96 42.53 -48.81 -12.09
N ASP A 97 43.72 -48.77 -11.51
CA ASP A 97 44.84 -49.61 -11.87
C ASP A 97 44.45 -51.09 -11.71
N VAL A 98 44.70 -51.89 -12.74
CA VAL A 98 45.50 -53.12 -12.72
C VAL A 98 45.27 -53.87 -14.04
N ASP A 99 46.38 -54.11 -14.70
CA ASP A 99 46.57 -54.79 -15.98
C ASP A 99 46.13 -56.27 -15.91
N VAL A 100 45.15 -56.68 -16.72
CA VAL A 100 45.06 -58.06 -17.24
C VAL A 100 44.40 -58.04 -18.62
N SER A 101 45.23 -58.27 -19.64
CA SER A 101 44.85 -58.66 -21.01
C SER A 101 43.99 -59.93 -21.00
N ILE A 102 42.96 -60.03 -21.86
CA ILE A 102 42.59 -61.22 -22.66
C ILE A 102 41.42 -60.88 -23.61
N SER A 103 41.59 -61.31 -24.86
CA SER A 103 40.66 -61.37 -25.99
C SER A 103 39.24 -61.88 -25.67
N PRO A 104 38.23 -61.58 -26.51
CA PRO A 104 36.88 -62.13 -26.31
C PRO A 104 36.82 -63.60 -26.72
N PRO A 105 36.10 -64.44 -25.97
CA PRO A 105 35.23 -65.42 -26.63
C PRO A 105 33.90 -65.60 -25.83
N PRO A 106 33.02 -66.53 -26.21
CA PRO A 106 31.82 -66.26 -26.98
C PRO A 106 30.54 -66.48 -26.15
N LEU A 107 29.40 -66.27 -26.81
CA LEU A 107 28.08 -66.79 -26.45
C LEU A 107 28.18 -68.12 -25.69
N GLY A 108 27.86 -68.07 -24.39
CA GLY A 108 27.79 -69.19 -23.48
C GLY A 108 26.57 -69.04 -22.60
N SER A 109 25.45 -69.57 -23.10
CA SER A 109 24.31 -70.11 -22.35
C SER A 109 24.51 -70.25 -20.84
N GLN A 110 23.76 -69.47 -20.06
CA GLN A 110 23.10 -70.00 -18.88
C GLN A 110 21.61 -70.09 -19.20
N LEU A 111 21.13 -71.33 -19.26
CA LEU A 111 19.73 -71.67 -19.44
C LEU A 111 18.90 -71.07 -18.30
N ALA A 112 18.18 -69.99 -18.56
CA ALA A 112 16.88 -69.80 -17.93
C ALA A 112 15.90 -70.68 -18.70
N SER A 113 15.25 -71.59 -17.99
CA SER A 113 14.23 -72.45 -18.54
C SER A 113 13.12 -71.62 -19.19
N ALA A 114 12.51 -72.11 -20.28
CA ALA A 114 11.42 -71.42 -20.97
C ALA A 114 10.16 -71.20 -20.09
N SER A 115 10.13 -71.69 -18.84
CA SER A 115 9.10 -71.36 -17.84
C SER A 115 9.42 -70.09 -17.03
N ASP A 116 10.69 -69.81 -16.70
CA ASP A 116 11.08 -68.63 -15.90
C ASP A 116 10.77 -67.31 -16.63
N VAL A 117 11.02 -67.26 -17.94
CA VAL A 117 10.72 -66.09 -18.78
C VAL A 117 9.22 -65.76 -18.77
N SER A 118 8.35 -66.74 -18.49
CA SER A 118 6.91 -66.51 -18.35
C SER A 118 6.50 -66.11 -16.93
N GLU A 119 7.19 -66.59 -15.89
CA GLU A 119 6.90 -66.26 -14.48
C GLU A 119 7.43 -64.89 -14.09
N GLU A 120 8.65 -64.53 -14.47
CA GLU A 120 9.25 -63.20 -14.25
C GLU A 120 8.46 -62.11 -14.99
N LEU A 121 8.09 -62.36 -16.26
CA LEU A 121 7.26 -61.47 -17.04
C LEU A 121 5.87 -61.29 -16.41
N ARG A 122 5.28 -62.36 -15.87
CA ARG A 122 4.00 -62.30 -15.16
C ARG A 122 4.12 -61.49 -13.87
N ALA A 123 5.21 -61.65 -13.13
CA ALA A 123 5.49 -60.86 -11.92
C ALA A 123 5.64 -59.36 -12.24
N LEU A 124 6.46 -59.01 -13.23
CA LEU A 124 6.63 -57.64 -13.72
C LEU A 124 5.31 -57.03 -14.18
N TRP A 125 4.50 -57.77 -14.93
CA TRP A 125 3.17 -57.34 -15.37
C TRP A 125 2.22 -57.11 -14.19
N THR A 126 2.23 -57.99 -13.18
CA THR A 126 1.40 -57.80 -11.99
C THR A 126 1.82 -56.58 -11.17
N GLU A 127 3.12 -56.34 -11.02
CA GLU A 127 3.64 -55.16 -10.32
C GLU A 127 3.25 -53.87 -11.05
N TYR A 128 3.45 -53.82 -12.37
CA TYR A 128 3.02 -52.69 -13.19
C TYR A 128 1.53 -52.42 -13.05
N ARG A 129 0.69 -53.44 -13.18
CA ARG A 129 -0.77 -53.30 -13.13
C ARG A 129 -1.26 -52.79 -11.77
N LEU A 130 -0.69 -53.29 -10.68
CA LEU A 130 -1.03 -52.84 -9.32
C LEU A 130 -0.60 -51.38 -9.10
N LEU A 131 0.63 -51.03 -9.46
CA LEU A 131 1.15 -49.68 -9.32
C LEU A 131 0.39 -48.67 -10.20
N ALA A 132 0.06 -49.05 -11.44
CA ALA A 132 -0.75 -48.25 -12.35
C ALA A 132 -2.14 -47.99 -11.77
N ALA A 133 -2.83 -49.02 -11.26
CA ALA A 133 -4.15 -48.90 -10.68
C ALA A 133 -4.14 -47.99 -9.44
N GLU A 134 -3.17 -48.15 -8.54
CA GLU A 134 -3.01 -47.31 -7.37
C GLU A 134 -2.77 -45.83 -7.75
N LEU A 135 -1.89 -45.59 -8.73
CA LEU A 135 -1.55 -44.24 -9.17
C LEU A 135 -2.73 -43.55 -9.86
N ILE A 136 -3.47 -44.27 -10.72
CA ILE A 136 -4.68 -43.77 -11.38
C ILE A 136 -5.74 -43.41 -10.34
N GLN A 137 -5.97 -44.29 -9.36
CA GLN A 137 -6.94 -44.03 -8.28
C GLN A 137 -6.55 -42.80 -7.47
N TRP A 138 -5.27 -42.70 -7.08
CA TRP A 138 -4.77 -41.54 -6.35
C TRP A 138 -4.90 -40.25 -7.15
N LEU A 139 -4.55 -40.25 -8.44
CA LEU A 139 -4.66 -39.07 -9.31
C LEU A 139 -6.10 -38.58 -9.40
N ARG A 140 -7.06 -39.47 -9.68
CA ARG A 140 -8.49 -39.11 -9.77
C ARG A 140 -9.02 -38.57 -8.45
N ALA A 141 -8.80 -39.30 -7.35
CA ALA A 141 -9.25 -38.87 -6.03
C ALA A 141 -8.62 -37.53 -5.59
N THR A 142 -7.36 -37.29 -5.96
CA THR A 142 -6.68 -36.04 -5.64
C THR A 142 -7.17 -34.90 -6.50
N CYS A 143 -7.42 -35.10 -7.79
CA CYS A 143 -8.08 -34.11 -8.65
C CYS A 143 -9.42 -33.65 -8.08
N ASP A 144 -10.26 -34.59 -7.63
CA ASP A 144 -11.55 -34.28 -7.01
C ASP A 144 -11.39 -33.45 -5.73
N ARG A 145 -10.41 -33.82 -4.89
CA ARG A 145 -10.06 -33.05 -3.68
C ARG A 145 -9.56 -31.64 -4.02
N MET A 146 -8.74 -31.51 -5.06
CA MET A 146 -8.20 -30.22 -5.51
C MET A 146 -9.29 -29.31 -6.11
N ALA A 147 -10.35 -29.91 -6.66
CA ALA A 147 -11.47 -29.18 -7.26
C ALA A 147 -12.41 -28.51 -6.23
N VAL A 148 -12.35 -28.90 -4.94
CA VAL A 148 -13.20 -28.33 -3.88
C VAL A 148 -12.94 -26.82 -3.75
N ARG A 149 -13.99 -26.02 -3.94
CA ARG A 149 -13.97 -24.54 -3.86
C ARG A 149 -14.64 -23.96 -2.61
N HIS A 150 -15.04 -24.81 -1.68
CA HIS A 150 -15.57 -24.34 -0.40
C HIS A 150 -14.41 -23.97 0.52
N PHE A 151 -14.24 -22.68 0.77
CA PHE A 151 -13.20 -22.15 1.64
C PHE A 151 -13.80 -21.73 3.00
N PRO A 152 -13.05 -21.91 4.10
CA PRO A 152 -13.41 -21.34 5.40
C PRO A 152 -13.58 -19.82 5.33
N ALA A 153 -14.48 -19.28 6.17
CA ALA A 153 -14.81 -17.85 6.16
C ALA A 153 -13.82 -16.97 6.96
N ASP A 154 -12.97 -17.60 7.76
CA ASP A 154 -11.98 -16.98 8.63
C ASP A 154 -10.55 -17.29 8.16
N LEU A 155 -9.67 -16.29 8.32
CA LEU A 155 -8.28 -16.37 7.85
C LEU A 155 -7.50 -17.47 8.57
N GLU A 156 -7.73 -17.64 9.87
CA GLU A 156 -7.05 -18.64 10.69
C GLU A 156 -7.37 -20.06 10.23
N SER A 157 -8.66 -20.42 10.10
CA SER A 157 -9.03 -21.74 9.58
C SER A 157 -8.59 -21.93 8.14
N MET A 158 -8.59 -20.88 7.30
CA MET A 158 -8.05 -20.96 5.94
C MET A 158 -6.56 -21.35 5.94
N GLN A 159 -5.76 -20.74 6.82
CA GLN A 159 -4.34 -21.08 6.98
C GLN A 159 -4.13 -22.49 7.56
N GLN A 160 -4.86 -22.84 8.61
CA GLN A 160 -4.68 -24.11 9.32
C GLN A 160 -5.23 -25.32 8.55
N GLN A 161 -6.36 -25.18 7.87
CA GLN A 161 -7.03 -26.30 7.20
C GLN A 161 -6.63 -26.44 5.75
N VAL A 162 -6.56 -25.33 5.00
CA VAL A 162 -6.38 -25.39 3.53
C VAL A 162 -4.92 -25.22 3.14
N VAL A 163 -4.25 -24.21 3.69
CA VAL A 163 -2.83 -23.94 3.35
C VAL A 163 -1.92 -25.01 3.93
N ALA A 164 -2.13 -25.41 5.19
CA ALA A 164 -1.33 -26.46 5.81
C ALA A 164 -1.51 -27.81 5.09
N ASP A 165 -2.73 -28.16 4.68
CA ASP A 165 -3.02 -29.38 3.91
C ASP A 165 -2.31 -29.37 2.54
N LEU A 166 -2.34 -28.25 1.81
CA LEU A 166 -1.59 -28.12 0.56
C LEU A 166 -0.07 -28.22 0.76
N LYS A 167 0.47 -27.63 1.84
CA LYS A 167 1.88 -27.76 2.21
C LYS A 167 2.23 -29.21 2.53
N ARG A 168 1.37 -29.91 3.28
CA ARG A 168 1.55 -31.32 3.62
C ARG A 168 1.53 -32.20 2.38
N HIS A 169 0.54 -32.04 1.52
CA HIS A 169 0.43 -32.77 0.26
C HIS A 169 1.67 -32.59 -0.63
N ARG A 170 2.25 -31.38 -0.72
CA ARG A 170 3.50 -31.12 -1.46
C ARG A 170 4.74 -31.78 -0.83
N ARG A 171 4.82 -31.81 0.49
CA ARG A 171 6.02 -32.25 1.23
C ARG A 171 6.06 -33.75 1.47
N GLU A 172 4.90 -34.35 1.71
CA GLU A 172 4.79 -35.74 2.14
C GLU A 172 4.29 -36.64 1.01
N GLU A 173 3.17 -36.29 0.39
CA GLU A 173 2.50 -37.18 -0.57
C GLU A 173 3.13 -37.13 -1.96
N LEU A 174 3.31 -35.93 -2.51
CA LEU A 174 3.78 -35.74 -3.89
C LEU A 174 5.13 -36.41 -4.19
N PRO A 175 6.17 -36.31 -3.33
CA PRO A 175 7.46 -36.93 -3.62
C PRO A 175 7.39 -38.47 -3.70
N ILE A 176 6.51 -39.08 -2.91
CA ILE A 176 6.29 -40.54 -2.95
C ILE A 176 5.63 -40.92 -4.27
N ARG A 177 4.62 -40.15 -4.70
CA ARG A 177 3.91 -40.40 -5.96
C ARG A 177 4.80 -40.15 -7.19
N GLU A 178 5.71 -39.19 -7.14
CA GLU A 178 6.70 -38.98 -8.21
C GLU A 178 7.68 -40.16 -8.34
N ARG A 179 8.12 -40.75 -7.21
CA ARG A 179 8.96 -41.98 -7.24
C ARG A 179 8.18 -43.16 -7.81
N GLN A 180 6.92 -43.34 -7.39
CA GLN A 180 6.05 -44.38 -7.95
C GLN A 180 5.84 -44.21 -9.45
N LYS A 181 5.65 -42.96 -9.93
CA LYS A 181 5.60 -42.65 -11.36
C LYS A 181 6.90 -43.05 -12.07
N GLN A 182 8.07 -42.77 -11.50
CA GLN A 182 9.37 -43.17 -12.07
C GLN A 182 9.53 -44.69 -12.13
N GLN A 183 9.15 -45.41 -11.06
CA GLN A 183 9.14 -46.87 -11.04
C GLN A 183 8.20 -47.43 -12.11
N LEU A 184 7.01 -46.86 -12.25
CA LEU A 184 6.04 -47.26 -13.26
C LEU A 184 6.59 -47.10 -14.69
N VAL A 185 7.32 -46.02 -14.97
CA VAL A 185 7.98 -45.80 -16.26
C VAL A 185 9.05 -46.85 -16.55
N ARG A 186 9.83 -47.26 -15.53
CA ARG A 186 10.84 -48.32 -15.67
C ARG A 186 10.17 -49.67 -15.96
N LEU A 187 9.17 -50.04 -15.16
CA LEU A 187 8.40 -51.27 -15.35
C LEU A 187 7.75 -51.32 -16.75
N TYR A 188 7.22 -50.19 -17.23
CA TYR A 188 6.67 -50.09 -18.58
C TYR A 188 7.73 -50.36 -19.66
N ALA A 189 8.93 -49.77 -19.51
CA ALA A 189 10.02 -49.98 -20.45
C ALA A 189 10.48 -51.45 -20.50
N ASP A 190 10.54 -52.12 -19.35
CA ASP A 190 10.90 -53.54 -19.26
C ASP A 190 9.83 -54.46 -19.89
N LEU A 191 8.55 -54.03 -19.87
CA LEU A 191 7.44 -54.75 -20.48
C LEU A 191 7.27 -54.47 -21.98
N GLN A 192 7.89 -53.41 -22.51
CA GLN A 192 7.67 -52.93 -23.87
C GLN A 192 8.04 -53.98 -24.93
N SER A 193 9.18 -54.66 -24.77
CA SER A 193 9.63 -55.69 -25.73
C SER A 193 8.67 -56.88 -25.79
N ALA A 194 8.01 -57.22 -24.69
CA ALA A 194 7.01 -58.29 -24.64
C ALA A 194 5.65 -57.84 -25.19
N ALA A 195 5.29 -56.57 -25.02
CA ALA A 195 4.10 -55.98 -25.63
C ALA A 195 4.24 -55.89 -27.16
N ASP A 196 5.39 -55.43 -27.67
CA ASP A 196 5.69 -55.34 -29.10
C ASP A 196 5.71 -56.72 -29.78
N ALA A 197 6.11 -57.75 -29.03
CA ALA A 197 6.06 -59.15 -29.46
C ALA A 197 4.66 -59.79 -29.38
N ASN A 198 3.62 -59.04 -29.00
CA ASN A 198 2.24 -59.50 -28.77
C ASN A 198 2.10 -60.61 -27.71
N LEU A 199 3.05 -60.70 -26.78
CA LEU A 199 3.00 -61.65 -25.64
C LEU A 199 2.15 -61.11 -24.48
N LEU A 200 1.91 -59.79 -24.46
CA LEU A 200 1.12 -59.09 -23.45
C LEU A 200 0.22 -58.05 -24.10
N THR A 201 -1.02 -57.94 -23.63
CA THR A 201 -1.96 -56.89 -24.03
C THR A 201 -2.15 -55.91 -22.89
N ILE A 202 -1.64 -54.68 -23.05
CA ILE A 202 -1.80 -53.61 -22.07
C ILE A 202 -3.15 -52.93 -22.28
N ASP A 203 -4.00 -52.91 -21.26
CA ASP A 203 -5.28 -52.20 -21.30
C ASP A 203 -5.04 -50.69 -21.61
N PRO A 204 -5.76 -50.09 -22.58
CA PRO A 204 -5.66 -48.66 -22.88
C PRO A 204 -5.85 -47.75 -21.65
N PHE A 205 -6.65 -48.15 -20.66
CA PHE A 205 -6.85 -47.41 -19.42
C PHE A 205 -5.66 -47.49 -18.45
N MET A 206 -4.75 -48.44 -18.66
CA MET A 206 -3.54 -48.63 -17.86
C MET A 206 -2.27 -48.31 -18.65
N ASN A 207 -2.39 -47.82 -19.88
CA ASN A 207 -1.27 -47.36 -20.69
C ASN A 207 -0.60 -46.14 -20.02
N ILE A 208 0.74 -46.11 -20.07
CA ILE A 208 1.57 -45.02 -19.55
C ILE A 208 1.14 -43.64 -20.07
N GLU A 209 0.69 -43.53 -21.32
CA GLU A 209 0.21 -42.28 -21.91
C GLU A 209 -1.05 -41.74 -21.23
N HIS A 210 -1.98 -42.64 -20.85
CA HIS A 210 -3.18 -42.25 -20.12
C HIS A 210 -2.82 -41.73 -18.73
N ILE A 211 -1.90 -42.40 -18.05
CA ILE A 211 -1.42 -42.02 -16.71
C ILE A 211 -0.72 -40.67 -16.75
N PHE A 212 0.10 -40.40 -17.78
CA PHE A 212 0.70 -39.08 -17.99
C PHE A 212 -0.33 -37.99 -18.28
N ARG A 213 -1.44 -38.32 -18.97
CA ARG A 213 -2.54 -37.38 -19.17
C ARG A 213 -3.23 -37.04 -17.85
N LEU A 214 -3.57 -38.04 -17.04
CA LEU A 214 -4.14 -37.85 -15.70
C LEU A 214 -3.19 -37.04 -14.80
N TRP A 215 -1.89 -37.28 -14.91
CA TRP A 215 -0.89 -36.50 -14.19
C TRP A 215 -0.90 -35.01 -14.58
N LYS A 216 -1.02 -34.70 -15.87
CA LYS A 216 -1.17 -33.32 -16.36
C LYS A 216 -2.47 -32.68 -15.87
N GLU A 217 -3.57 -33.43 -15.84
CA GLU A 217 -4.84 -32.97 -15.29
C GLU A 217 -4.72 -32.63 -13.79
N TYR A 218 -4.02 -33.48 -13.03
CA TYR A 218 -3.67 -33.24 -11.65
C TYR A 218 -2.81 -31.98 -11.46
N ASP A 219 -1.75 -31.80 -12.25
CA ASP A 219 -0.88 -30.61 -12.17
C ASP A 219 -1.70 -29.32 -12.39
N LEU A 220 -2.62 -29.35 -13.36
CA LEU A 220 -3.53 -28.24 -13.63
C LEU A 220 -4.55 -28.03 -12.48
N ALA A 221 -5.08 -29.10 -11.90
CA ALA A 221 -6.01 -29.02 -10.77
C ALA A 221 -5.33 -28.43 -9.53
N LEU A 222 -4.10 -28.85 -9.24
CA LEU A 222 -3.28 -28.31 -8.15
C LEU A 222 -3.02 -26.81 -8.36
N GLN A 223 -2.55 -26.42 -9.55
CA GLN A 223 -2.31 -25.00 -9.88
C GLN A 223 -3.59 -24.15 -9.73
N LYS A 224 -4.73 -24.65 -10.23
CA LYS A 224 -6.02 -23.97 -10.08
C LYS A 224 -6.47 -23.86 -8.62
N ARG A 225 -6.10 -24.81 -7.77
CA ARG A 225 -6.38 -24.72 -6.33
C ARG A 225 -5.48 -23.69 -5.67
N ASP A 226 -4.18 -23.69 -5.94
CA ASP A 226 -3.25 -22.69 -5.40
C ASP A 226 -3.68 -21.26 -5.74
N MET A 227 -4.04 -21.01 -7.00
CA MET A 227 -4.53 -19.69 -7.42
C MET A 227 -5.77 -19.25 -6.64
N ALA A 228 -6.72 -20.15 -6.41
CA ALA A 228 -7.92 -19.83 -5.66
C ALA A 228 -7.64 -19.66 -4.17
N VAL A 229 -6.76 -20.47 -3.58
CA VAL A 229 -6.31 -20.32 -2.19
C VAL A 229 -5.60 -19.00 -1.99
N ALA A 230 -4.72 -18.59 -2.91
CA ALA A 230 -4.03 -17.30 -2.87
C ALA A 230 -5.02 -16.13 -2.97
N ALA A 231 -5.95 -16.17 -3.94
CA ALA A 231 -6.96 -15.13 -4.10
C ALA A 231 -7.84 -14.99 -2.85
N GLU A 232 -8.23 -16.12 -2.25
CA GLU A 232 -9.09 -16.14 -1.08
C GLU A 232 -8.35 -15.71 0.20
N LEU A 233 -7.08 -16.09 0.39
CA LEU A 233 -6.24 -15.57 1.47
C LEU A 233 -6.13 -14.05 1.41
N SER A 234 -5.74 -13.50 0.25
CA SER A 234 -5.63 -12.05 0.10
C SER A 234 -6.96 -11.33 0.32
N ARG A 235 -8.08 -11.97 -0.04
CA ARG A 235 -9.42 -11.44 0.23
C ARG A 235 -9.71 -11.41 1.74
N LEU A 236 -9.44 -12.50 2.45
CA LEU A 236 -9.67 -12.61 3.89
C LEU A 236 -8.76 -11.67 4.69
N GLU A 237 -7.48 -11.54 4.33
CA GLU A 237 -6.53 -10.61 4.95
C GLU A 237 -7.01 -9.16 4.86
N ARG A 238 -7.42 -8.72 3.66
CA ARG A 238 -7.95 -7.36 3.47
C ARG A 238 -9.20 -7.11 4.31
N LEU A 239 -10.11 -8.10 4.39
CA LEU A 239 -11.33 -7.97 5.17
C LEU A 239 -11.08 -7.99 6.67
N GLN A 240 -10.12 -8.79 7.14
CA GLN A 240 -9.71 -8.79 8.53
C GLN A 240 -9.12 -7.44 8.93
N LEU A 241 -8.19 -6.88 8.13
CA LEU A 241 -7.62 -5.55 8.38
C LEU A 241 -8.67 -4.44 8.36
N ALA A 242 -9.63 -4.50 7.44
CA ALA A 242 -10.76 -3.57 7.39
C ALA A 242 -11.66 -3.71 8.63
N GLY A 243 -11.94 -4.94 9.06
CA GLY A 243 -12.70 -5.22 10.29
C GLY A 243 -12.02 -4.67 11.54
N GLU A 244 -10.73 -4.94 11.70
CA GLU A 244 -9.93 -4.43 12.83
C GLU A 244 -9.86 -2.90 12.84
N ARG A 245 -9.81 -2.26 11.65
CA ARG A 245 -9.86 -0.81 11.53
C ARG A 245 -11.18 -0.24 12.02
N ILE A 246 -12.30 -0.80 11.56
CA ILE A 246 -13.64 -0.39 12.00
C ILE A 246 -13.77 -0.57 13.51
N GLU A 247 -13.30 -1.68 14.07
CA GLU A 247 -13.37 -1.93 15.51
C GLU A 247 -12.54 -0.92 16.32
N ARG A 248 -11.33 -0.56 15.85
CA ARG A 248 -10.49 0.47 16.48
C ARG A 248 -11.16 1.85 16.43
N GLU A 249 -11.70 2.24 15.27
CA GLU A 249 -12.43 3.50 15.11
C GLU A 249 -13.69 3.53 15.98
N CYS A 250 -14.44 2.42 16.03
CA CYS A 250 -15.59 2.29 16.92
C CYS A 250 -15.19 2.48 18.40
N GLY A 251 -14.07 1.89 18.82
CA GLY A 251 -13.55 2.06 20.18
C GLY A 251 -13.18 3.52 20.49
N LEU A 252 -12.50 4.20 19.56
CA LEU A 252 -12.17 5.62 19.71
C LEU A 252 -13.44 6.48 19.83
N LEU A 253 -14.41 6.30 18.93
CA LEU A 253 -15.65 7.06 18.97
C LEU A 253 -16.47 6.77 20.24
N GLN A 254 -16.49 5.53 20.73
CA GLN A 254 -17.13 5.18 22.00
C GLN A 254 -16.50 5.93 23.19
N THR A 255 -15.17 6.10 23.20
CA THR A 255 -14.50 6.88 24.25
C THR A 255 -14.79 8.37 24.14
N GLN A 256 -14.81 8.93 22.92
CA GLN A 256 -15.17 10.34 22.68
C GLN A 256 -16.61 10.62 23.11
N GLU A 257 -17.52 9.72 22.76
CA GLU A 257 -18.92 9.77 23.15
C GLU A 257 -19.08 9.71 24.68
N ALA A 258 -18.40 8.79 25.36
CA ALA A 258 -18.46 8.67 26.81
C ALA A 258 -17.89 9.92 27.52
N ALA A 259 -16.83 10.52 26.98
CA ALA A 259 -16.28 11.77 27.50
C ALA A 259 -17.25 12.95 27.30
N LEU A 260 -17.90 13.03 26.13
CA LEU A 260 -18.97 13.99 25.85
C LEU A 260 -20.13 13.84 26.83
N GLU A 261 -20.62 12.61 26.99
CA GLU A 261 -21.70 12.27 27.91
C GLU A 261 -21.38 12.70 29.35
N LYS A 262 -20.13 12.47 29.79
CA LYS A 262 -19.66 12.88 31.11
C LYS A 262 -19.64 14.40 31.28
N ARG A 263 -19.08 15.15 30.33
CA ARG A 263 -19.07 16.63 30.39
C ARG A 263 -20.48 17.22 30.39
N MET A 264 -21.39 16.62 29.61
CA MET A 264 -22.80 17.01 29.63
C MET A 264 -23.44 16.80 31.00
N ASN A 265 -23.17 15.68 31.67
CA ASN A 265 -23.67 15.42 33.02
C ASN A 265 -23.15 16.45 34.04
N GLU A 266 -21.85 16.75 33.98
CA GLU A 266 -21.20 17.71 34.90
C GLU A 266 -21.78 19.12 34.74
N MET A 267 -22.00 19.56 33.50
CA MET A 267 -22.62 20.86 33.23
C MET A 267 -24.12 20.89 33.58
N GLU A 268 -24.85 19.77 33.39
CA GLU A 268 -26.24 19.64 33.85
C GLU A 268 -26.34 19.75 35.38
N SER A 269 -25.36 19.25 36.15
CA SER A 269 -25.32 19.43 37.60
C SER A 269 -24.93 20.84 38.05
N ASP A 270 -24.05 21.52 37.30
CA ASP A 270 -23.58 22.87 37.60
C ASP A 270 -24.49 23.98 37.02
N PHE A 271 -25.69 23.62 36.56
CA PHE A 271 -26.63 24.51 35.87
C PHE A 271 -26.97 25.80 36.66
N ALA A 272 -26.90 25.76 37.99
CA ALA A 272 -27.22 26.90 38.85
C ALA A 272 -26.04 27.88 39.07
N THR A 273 -24.80 27.50 38.76
CA THR A 273 -23.59 28.25 39.14
C THR A 273 -22.80 28.82 37.96
N VAL A 274 -23.07 28.38 36.73
CA VAL A 274 -22.32 28.78 35.52
C VAL A 274 -23.00 29.96 34.80
N HIS A 275 -22.19 30.89 34.28
CA HIS A 275 -22.67 32.08 33.56
C HIS A 275 -23.30 31.71 32.21
N SER A 276 -24.37 32.43 31.83
CA SER A 276 -25.14 32.17 30.61
C SER A 276 -24.31 32.20 29.30
N VAL A 277 -23.23 32.98 29.25
CA VAL A 277 -22.37 33.10 28.05
C VAL A 277 -21.46 31.88 27.90
N ASP A 278 -20.89 31.40 29.00
CA ASP A 278 -20.02 30.21 29.01
C ASP A 278 -20.81 28.94 28.65
N MET A 279 -22.08 28.87 29.06
CA MET A 279 -23.00 27.78 28.69
C MET A 279 -23.27 27.74 27.18
N GLU A 280 -23.47 28.89 26.53
CA GLU A 280 -23.71 28.94 25.09
C GLU A 280 -22.50 28.49 24.27
N GLU A 281 -21.28 28.84 24.70
CA GLU A 281 -20.06 28.38 24.05
C GLU A 281 -19.84 26.87 24.19
N GLU A 282 -20.06 26.31 25.37
CA GLU A 282 -19.90 24.89 25.62
C GLU A 282 -20.93 24.04 24.87
N VAL A 283 -22.19 24.50 24.80
CA VAL A 283 -23.21 23.83 23.98
C VAL A 283 -22.84 23.86 22.50
N LYS A 284 -22.30 24.97 21.99
CA LYS A 284 -21.78 25.04 20.61
C LYS A 284 -20.64 24.04 20.39
N ARG A 285 -19.71 23.90 21.35
CA ARG A 285 -18.64 22.88 21.29
C ARG A 285 -19.21 21.46 21.27
N TRP A 286 -20.21 21.16 22.11
CA TRP A 286 -20.85 19.85 22.12
C TRP A 286 -21.52 19.53 20.78
N MET A 287 -22.24 20.49 20.18
CA MET A 287 -22.88 20.27 18.88
C MET A 287 -21.85 19.99 17.77
N ALA A 288 -20.75 20.75 17.73
CA ALA A 288 -19.67 20.53 16.77
C ALA A 288 -19.01 19.15 16.97
N GLN A 289 -18.77 18.73 18.22
CA GLN A 289 -18.22 17.40 18.50
C GLN A 289 -19.20 16.28 18.16
N MET A 290 -20.50 16.45 18.40
CA MET A 290 -21.52 15.47 17.99
C MET A 290 -21.63 15.34 16.47
N GLU A 291 -21.53 16.44 15.73
CA GLU A 291 -21.52 16.42 14.25
C GLU A 291 -20.31 15.66 13.70
N LEU A 292 -19.13 15.86 14.31
CA LEU A 292 -17.93 15.09 13.96
C LEU A 292 -18.09 13.59 14.27
N VAL A 293 -18.67 13.24 15.43
CA VAL A 293 -18.93 11.83 15.75
C VAL A 293 -19.97 11.24 14.78
N GLU A 294 -21.01 12.00 14.40
CA GLU A 294 -22.03 11.57 13.44
C GLU A 294 -21.45 11.27 12.06
N THR A 295 -20.64 12.18 11.52
CA THR A 295 -19.96 11.99 10.23
C THR A 295 -19.08 10.75 10.24
N ASN A 296 -18.32 10.53 11.32
CA ASN A 296 -17.51 9.33 11.48
C ASN A 296 -18.35 8.04 11.60
N VAL A 297 -19.45 8.06 12.35
CA VAL A 297 -20.38 6.91 12.44
C VAL A 297 -20.99 6.58 11.08
N ASN A 298 -21.36 7.59 10.29
CA ASN A 298 -21.87 7.39 8.93
C ASN A 298 -20.81 6.77 8.00
N ASN A 299 -19.55 7.21 8.12
CA ASN A 299 -18.43 6.60 7.41
C ASN A 299 -18.25 5.13 7.81
N LEU A 300 -18.37 4.78 9.10
CA LEU A 300 -18.29 3.39 9.57
C LEU A 300 -19.37 2.51 8.95
N PHE A 301 -20.61 2.98 8.78
CA PHE A 301 -21.64 2.21 8.09
C PHE A 301 -21.27 1.91 6.63
N GLY A 302 -20.65 2.88 5.93
CA GLY A 302 -20.08 2.65 4.60
C GLY A 302 -19.01 1.57 4.60
N GLN A 303 -18.09 1.61 5.57
CA GLN A 303 -17.04 0.59 5.72
C GLN A 303 -17.61 -0.80 6.07
N VAL A 304 -18.65 -0.88 6.91
CA VAL A 304 -19.34 -2.15 7.22
C VAL A 304 -20.00 -2.75 5.98
N GLN A 305 -20.50 -1.92 5.06
CA GLN A 305 -21.04 -2.42 3.79
C GLN A 305 -19.96 -3.10 2.93
N ILE A 306 -18.72 -2.62 2.96
CA ILE A 306 -17.58 -3.27 2.30
C ILE A 306 -17.36 -4.66 2.90
N LEU A 307 -17.39 -4.79 4.24
CA LEU A 307 -17.28 -6.09 4.91
C LEU A 307 -18.40 -7.05 4.52
N ARG A 308 -19.63 -6.53 4.43
CA ARG A 308 -20.82 -7.30 4.05
C ARG A 308 -20.73 -7.82 2.63
N ASN A 309 -20.35 -6.95 1.68
CA ASN A 309 -20.12 -7.31 0.29
C ASN A 309 -18.99 -8.35 0.18
N GLY A 310 -17.97 -8.23 1.04
CA GLY A 310 -16.89 -9.19 1.18
C GLY A 310 -17.26 -10.48 1.91
N ARG A 311 -18.49 -10.67 2.41
CA ARG A 311 -18.88 -11.86 3.21
C ARG A 311 -17.93 -12.13 4.37
N TYR A 312 -17.48 -11.08 5.06
CA TYR A 312 -16.62 -11.24 6.23
C TYR A 312 -17.39 -11.87 7.39
N PHE A 313 -16.81 -12.85 8.07
CA PHE A 313 -17.53 -13.67 9.05
C PHE A 313 -18.02 -12.90 10.29
N ARG A 314 -17.31 -11.84 10.72
CA ARG A 314 -17.72 -10.99 11.86
C ARG A 314 -18.55 -9.76 11.46
N THR A 315 -19.04 -9.67 10.23
CA THR A 315 -19.79 -8.48 9.74
C THR A 315 -20.93 -8.09 10.69
N GLU A 316 -21.75 -9.06 11.11
CA GLU A 316 -22.90 -8.79 11.99
C GLU A 316 -22.48 -8.32 13.39
N GLN A 317 -21.36 -8.83 13.91
CA GLN A 317 -20.83 -8.39 15.20
C GLN A 317 -20.36 -6.93 15.12
N VAL A 318 -19.62 -6.58 14.07
CA VAL A 318 -19.14 -5.22 13.83
C VAL A 318 -20.33 -4.27 13.59
N TYR A 319 -21.29 -4.67 12.75
CA TYR A 319 -22.51 -3.90 12.49
C TYR A 319 -23.28 -3.58 13.78
N ARG A 320 -23.47 -4.57 14.67
CA ARG A 320 -24.12 -4.34 15.97
C ARG A 320 -23.39 -3.30 16.81
N LYS A 321 -22.05 -3.34 16.87
CA LYS A 321 -21.24 -2.34 17.59
C LYS A 321 -21.45 -0.93 17.03
N VAL A 322 -21.45 -0.78 15.70
CA VAL A 322 -21.70 0.51 15.04
C VAL A 322 -23.13 1.00 15.31
N CYS A 323 -24.13 0.10 15.28
CA CYS A 323 -25.51 0.43 15.66
C CYS A 323 -25.64 0.89 17.11
N THR A 324 -24.97 0.24 18.06
CA THR A 324 -24.96 0.66 19.46
C THR A 324 -24.35 2.05 19.62
N LEU A 325 -23.23 2.32 18.94
CA LEU A 325 -22.60 3.64 18.92
C LEU A 325 -23.56 4.71 18.33
N HIS A 326 -24.21 4.41 17.21
CA HIS A 326 -25.19 5.32 16.60
C HIS A 326 -26.40 5.60 17.53
N GLN A 327 -26.92 4.56 18.21
CA GLN A 327 -28.02 4.71 19.16
C GLN A 327 -27.67 5.60 20.35
N ARG A 328 -26.46 5.46 20.89
CA ARG A 328 -25.97 6.31 21.98
C ARG A 328 -25.81 7.76 21.50
N LEU A 329 -25.31 7.99 20.28
CA LEU A 329 -25.16 9.32 19.70
C LEU A 329 -26.53 10.01 19.56
N LEU A 330 -27.54 9.31 19.05
CA LEU A 330 -28.92 9.79 18.99
C LEU A 330 -29.48 10.09 20.40
N GLY A 331 -29.03 9.36 21.42
CA GLY A 331 -29.30 9.65 22.83
C GLY A 331 -28.72 10.99 23.25
N LEU A 332 -27.43 11.23 23.00
CA LEU A 332 -26.75 12.48 23.34
C LEU A 332 -27.35 13.69 22.59
N GLN A 333 -27.66 13.55 21.31
CA GLN A 333 -28.33 14.61 20.53
C GLN A 333 -29.72 14.96 21.10
N ARG A 334 -30.46 13.97 21.62
CA ARG A 334 -31.74 14.22 22.32
C ARG A 334 -31.51 14.97 23.62
N ARG A 335 -30.49 14.57 24.40
CA ARG A 335 -30.12 15.25 25.66
C ARG A 335 -29.71 16.70 25.42
N CYS A 336 -28.83 16.96 24.45
CA CYS A 336 -28.40 18.30 24.08
C CYS A 336 -29.58 19.20 23.66
N ARG A 337 -30.50 18.67 22.84
CA ARG A 337 -31.74 19.40 22.48
C ARG A 337 -32.63 19.70 23.69
N ASN A 338 -32.73 18.77 24.64
CA ASN A 338 -33.52 18.98 25.86
C ASN A 338 -32.86 20.02 26.78
N PHE A 339 -31.53 19.99 26.90
CA PHE A 339 -30.76 20.99 27.65
C PHE A 339 -30.94 22.40 27.09
N LEU A 340 -30.88 22.56 25.76
CA LEU A 340 -31.17 23.84 25.08
C LEU A 340 -32.58 24.35 25.38
N LYS A 341 -33.58 23.47 25.35
CA LYS A 341 -34.96 23.82 25.71
C LYS A 341 -35.08 24.26 27.16
N ALA A 342 -34.44 23.54 28.10
CA ALA A 342 -34.46 23.90 29.51
C ALA A 342 -33.81 25.26 29.76
N THR A 343 -32.67 25.54 29.14
CA THR A 343 -31.96 26.83 29.23
C THR A 343 -32.80 27.99 28.68
N SER A 344 -33.43 27.81 27.52
CA SER A 344 -34.32 28.83 26.92
C SER A 344 -35.54 29.12 27.80
N MET A 345 -36.11 28.11 28.46
CA MET A 345 -37.24 28.30 29.36
C MET A 345 -36.85 29.03 30.65
N SER A 346 -35.68 28.74 31.23
CA SER A 346 -35.15 29.43 32.41
C SER A 346 -34.88 30.92 32.14
N GLN A 347 -34.28 31.26 30.99
CA GLN A 347 -34.07 32.66 30.57
C GLN A 347 -35.39 33.42 30.33
N SER A 348 -36.46 32.73 29.91
CA SER A 348 -37.80 33.33 29.74
C SER A 348 -38.49 33.63 31.07
N LEU A 349 -38.23 32.83 32.11
CA LEU A 349 -38.78 33.01 33.44
C LEU A 349 -38.12 34.19 34.19
N ASP A 350 -36.80 34.37 34.03
CA ASP A 350 -36.06 35.52 34.56
C ASP A 350 -36.49 36.84 33.89
N ARG A 351 -36.78 36.83 32.58
CA ARG A 351 -37.32 38.02 31.88
C ARG A 351 -38.69 38.46 32.38
N ILE A 352 -39.51 37.54 32.89
CA ILE A 352 -40.83 37.86 33.44
C ILE A 352 -40.71 38.46 34.85
N GLN A 353 -39.67 38.11 35.63
CA GLN A 353 -39.46 38.66 36.97
C GLN A 353 -38.82 40.06 36.97
N VAL A 354 -37.99 40.42 35.98
CA VAL A 354 -37.40 41.77 35.88
C VAL A 354 -38.43 42.82 35.42
N SER A 355 -39.61 42.41 34.95
CA SER A 355 -40.66 43.33 34.45
C SER A 355 -41.61 43.88 35.53
N ARG A 356 -41.32 43.74 36.83
CA ARG A 356 -42.23 44.21 37.90
C ARG A 356 -41.71 45.29 38.85
N THR A 357 -40.47 45.75 38.70
CA THR A 357 -40.00 46.91 39.50
C THR A 357 -39.09 47.79 38.65
N ASN A 358 -39.66 48.81 38.01
CA ASN A 358 -39.26 50.21 38.15
C ASN A 358 -39.89 51.04 37.04
N GLY A 359 -40.83 51.88 37.45
CA GLY A 359 -41.32 52.98 36.63
C GLY A 359 -40.28 54.08 36.51
N GLN A 360 -40.48 54.87 35.45
CA GLN A 360 -39.94 56.21 35.20
C GLN A 360 -38.49 56.28 34.70
N SER A 361 -38.32 56.54 33.40
CA SER A 361 -38.15 57.92 32.94
C SER A 361 -38.05 57.98 31.41
N LEU A 362 -38.95 58.76 30.81
CA LEU A 362 -38.88 59.21 29.43
C LEU A 362 -37.76 60.24 29.30
N ILE A 363 -36.67 59.92 28.61
CA ILE A 363 -35.96 60.91 27.77
C ILE A 363 -35.50 60.19 26.50
N ALA A 364 -36.29 60.34 25.45
CA ALA A 364 -35.79 60.24 24.09
C ALA A 364 -35.17 61.59 23.71
N LYS A 365 -33.95 61.60 23.19
CA LYS A 365 -33.49 62.43 22.05
C LYS A 365 -32.07 62.05 21.59
N PRO A 366 -31.67 62.46 20.37
CA PRO A 366 -30.93 61.64 19.43
C PRO A 366 -29.47 62.11 19.29
N ASP A 367 -28.62 61.24 18.75
CA ASP A 367 -27.80 61.57 17.57
C ASP A 367 -26.89 60.39 17.23
N GLY A 368 -27.16 59.80 16.07
CA GLY A 368 -26.24 58.90 15.39
C GLY A 368 -25.12 59.72 14.79
N HIS A 369 -24.05 59.93 15.56
CA HIS A 369 -22.79 60.37 15.01
C HIS A 369 -21.89 59.15 14.80
N SER A 370 -21.92 58.62 13.58
CA SER A 370 -20.75 57.98 13.00
C SER A 370 -19.70 59.08 12.86
N TYR A 371 -18.89 59.30 13.90
CA TYR A 371 -17.74 60.19 13.81
C TYR A 371 -16.79 59.57 12.80
N ASN A 372 -16.76 60.22 11.65
CA ASN A 372 -15.93 59.89 10.51
C ASN A 372 -14.46 59.89 10.97
N LEU A 373 -13.84 58.70 11.07
CA LEU A 373 -12.41 58.50 11.40
C LEU A 373 -11.51 59.49 10.62
N LYS A 374 -11.93 59.86 9.41
CA LYS A 374 -11.28 60.82 8.52
C LYS A 374 -11.20 62.25 9.06
N TRP A 375 -12.15 62.70 9.89
CA TRP A 375 -12.19 64.06 10.45
C TRP A 375 -11.24 64.24 11.64
N LEU A 376 -11.04 63.19 12.46
CA LEU A 376 -10.10 63.19 13.59
C LEU A 376 -8.64 63.06 13.12
N VAL A 377 -8.38 62.25 12.10
CA VAL A 377 -7.06 62.10 11.45
C VAL A 377 -6.55 63.43 10.85
N GLN A 378 -7.46 64.30 10.40
CA GLN A 378 -7.12 65.57 9.76
C GLN A 378 -6.75 66.68 10.76
N ARG A 379 -6.98 66.46 12.07
CA ARG A 379 -6.84 67.46 13.13
C ARG A 379 -5.62 67.25 14.05
N SER A 380 -5.03 66.04 14.07
CA SER A 380 -3.88 65.72 14.93
C SER A 380 -2.87 64.82 14.22
N LYS A 381 -1.58 65.22 14.26
CA LYS A 381 -0.46 64.43 13.71
C LYS A 381 -0.34 63.04 14.35
N ASN A 382 -0.80 62.89 15.60
CA ASN A 382 -0.66 61.66 16.38
C ASN A 382 -1.65 60.56 15.91
N PHE A 383 -2.86 60.94 15.50
CA PHE A 383 -3.82 59.99 14.91
C PHE A 383 -3.46 59.61 13.46
N GLY A 384 -2.74 60.49 12.75
CA GLY A 384 -2.17 60.17 11.43
C GLY A 384 -1.13 59.05 11.47
N ALA A 385 -0.27 59.03 12.50
CA ALA A 385 0.72 57.96 12.69
C ALA A 385 0.07 56.60 12.97
N LEU A 386 -0.97 56.56 13.83
CA LEU A 386 -1.74 55.35 14.11
C LEU A 386 -2.48 54.83 12.87
N GLN A 387 -3.09 55.72 12.08
CA GLN A 387 -3.76 55.32 10.85
C GLN A 387 -2.77 54.79 9.81
N ALA A 388 -1.61 55.44 9.64
CA ALA A 388 -0.55 54.96 8.77
C ALA A 388 -0.04 53.57 9.20
N ALA A 389 0.04 53.31 10.52
CA ALA A 389 0.41 51.99 11.03
C ALA A 389 -0.65 50.93 10.71
N LEU A 390 -1.95 51.23 10.88
CA LEU A 390 -3.04 50.33 10.49
C LEU A 390 -3.05 50.05 8.99
N ASP A 391 -2.85 51.08 8.17
CA ASP A 391 -2.81 50.97 6.71
C ASP A 391 -1.64 50.06 6.28
N TRP A 392 -0.45 50.27 6.85
CA TRP A 392 0.72 49.42 6.61
C TRP A 392 0.48 47.96 7.03
N ILE A 393 -0.11 47.73 8.21
CA ILE A 393 -0.44 46.37 8.69
C ILE A 393 -1.43 45.70 7.73
N SER A 394 -2.44 46.43 7.24
CA SER A 394 -3.42 45.89 6.30
C SER A 394 -2.81 45.52 4.94
N GLU A 395 -1.91 46.35 4.41
CA GLU A 395 -1.17 46.10 3.17
C GLU A 395 -0.27 44.86 3.31
N LYS A 396 0.46 44.76 4.43
CA LYS A 396 1.33 43.60 4.68
C LYS A 396 0.54 42.32 4.92
N LYS A 397 -0.65 42.38 5.53
CA LYS A 397 -1.56 41.23 5.68
C LYS A 397 -1.96 40.66 4.32
N ILE A 398 -2.37 41.52 3.39
CA ILE A 398 -2.69 41.13 2.01
C ILE A 398 -1.46 40.53 1.31
N THR A 399 -0.29 41.14 1.51
CA THR A 399 0.97 40.67 0.90
C THR A 399 1.36 39.28 1.39
N VAL A 400 1.26 39.00 2.70
CA VAL A 400 1.57 37.69 3.29
C VAL A 400 0.56 36.62 2.86
N GLU A 401 -0.72 36.96 2.77
CA GLU A 401 -1.79 36.02 2.38
C GLU A 401 -1.70 35.62 0.90
N ASN A 402 -1.38 36.58 0.00
CA ASN A 402 -1.39 36.35 -1.44
C ASN A 402 -0.05 35.91 -2.04
N ALA A 403 1.06 35.99 -1.29
CA ALA A 403 2.37 35.70 -1.87
C ALA A 403 2.55 34.20 -2.21
N PRO A 404 2.86 33.83 -3.48
CA PRO A 404 2.87 32.44 -3.92
C PRO A 404 4.12 31.67 -3.45
N PHE A 405 3.96 30.36 -3.23
CA PHE A 405 5.06 29.46 -2.87
C PHE A 405 5.91 29.02 -4.09
N GLY A 406 5.36 29.04 -5.30
CA GLY A 406 6.06 28.62 -6.53
C GLY A 406 5.94 27.12 -6.83
N ASP A 407 6.34 26.74 -8.05
CA ASP A 407 6.02 25.43 -8.65
C ASP A 407 7.26 24.55 -8.91
N ASN A 408 8.46 25.09 -8.72
CA ASN A 408 9.73 24.39 -8.93
C ASN A 408 10.76 24.69 -7.82
N ARG A 409 11.78 23.82 -7.67
CA ARG A 409 12.78 23.89 -6.58
C ARG A 409 13.38 25.29 -6.39
N LYS A 410 13.75 25.97 -7.47
CA LYS A 410 14.35 27.32 -7.41
C LYS A 410 13.32 28.36 -6.97
N SER A 411 12.13 28.35 -7.58
CA SER A 411 11.05 29.28 -7.24
C SER A 411 10.58 29.15 -5.79
N ILE A 412 10.60 27.94 -5.22
CA ILE A 412 10.23 27.67 -3.82
C ILE A 412 11.31 28.18 -2.85
N ALA A 413 12.59 28.00 -3.19
CA ALA A 413 13.69 28.58 -2.43
C ALA A 413 13.63 30.12 -2.45
N ASP A 414 13.41 30.71 -3.63
CA ASP A 414 13.26 32.16 -3.79
C ASP A 414 12.03 32.70 -3.05
N ALA A 415 10.89 31.98 -3.08
CA ALA A 415 9.71 32.31 -2.30
C ALA A 415 9.98 32.26 -0.79
N THR A 416 10.71 31.27 -0.31
CA THR A 416 11.08 31.14 1.11
C THR A 416 11.97 32.29 1.56
N ASN A 417 12.95 32.68 0.75
CA ASN A 417 13.79 33.86 1.01
C ASN A 417 12.98 35.16 1.05
N ARG A 418 12.00 35.31 0.15
CA ARG A 418 11.06 36.45 0.17
C ARG A 418 10.21 36.46 1.45
N PHE A 419 9.69 35.32 1.89
CA PHE A 419 8.94 35.25 3.15
C PHE A 419 9.80 35.61 4.35
N GLU A 420 11.08 35.22 4.36
CA GLU A 420 12.00 35.57 5.43
C GLU A 420 12.27 37.08 5.47
N LEU A 421 12.44 37.71 4.30
CA LEU A 421 12.61 39.16 4.20
C LEU A 421 11.36 39.89 4.71
N ILE A 422 10.17 39.50 4.23
CA ILE A 422 8.89 40.08 4.66
C ILE A 422 8.70 39.89 6.18
N HIS A 423 9.06 38.73 6.72
CA HIS A 423 8.95 38.48 8.17
C HIS A 423 9.87 39.40 8.98
N LYS A 424 11.12 39.58 8.56
CA LYS A 424 12.08 40.51 9.19
C LYS A 424 11.58 41.96 9.15
N GLU A 425 10.95 42.37 8.05
CA GLU A 425 10.31 43.70 7.96
C GLU A 425 9.16 43.86 8.99
N ILE A 426 8.33 42.83 9.16
CA ILE A 426 7.22 42.81 10.14
C ILE A 426 7.72 42.83 11.58
N GLU A 427 8.82 42.12 11.86
CA GLU A 427 9.49 42.16 13.16
C GLU A 427 10.09 43.54 13.45
N ALA A 428 10.77 44.16 12.48
CA ALA A 428 11.35 45.49 12.62
C ALA A 428 10.28 46.57 12.86
N PHE A 429 9.09 46.42 12.27
CA PHE A 429 7.97 47.33 12.45
C PHE A 429 7.45 47.41 13.90
N HIS A 430 7.80 46.44 14.76
CA HIS A 430 7.46 46.52 16.19
C HIS A 430 8.01 47.80 16.85
N SER A 431 9.16 48.30 16.39
CA SER A 431 9.73 49.57 16.87
C SER A 431 8.86 50.79 16.53
N GLU A 432 8.13 50.77 15.41
CA GLU A 432 7.18 51.83 15.01
C GLU A 432 5.87 51.76 15.84
N VAL A 433 5.44 50.55 16.21
CA VAL A 433 4.31 50.34 17.13
C VAL A 433 4.63 50.90 18.52
N GLU A 434 5.85 50.67 19.02
CA GLU A 434 6.31 51.26 20.29
C GLU A 434 6.43 52.79 20.21
N GLN A 435 6.90 53.34 19.08
CA GLN A 435 6.91 54.78 18.86
C GLN A 435 5.49 55.36 18.91
N CYS A 436 4.50 54.70 18.26
CA CYS A 436 3.10 55.10 18.34
C CYS A 436 2.60 55.12 19.79
N ARG A 437 3.00 54.17 20.63
CA ARG A 437 2.63 54.13 22.05
C ARG A 437 3.16 55.35 22.83
N THR A 438 4.36 55.85 22.52
CA THR A 438 4.92 57.03 23.20
C THR A 438 4.17 58.35 22.90
N LEU A 439 3.46 58.42 21.77
CA LEU A 439 2.64 59.58 21.38
C LEU A 439 1.45 59.80 22.31
N LYS A 440 1.10 58.81 23.15
CA LYS A 440 0.09 58.94 24.22
C LYS A 440 0.33 60.13 25.14
N SER A 441 1.60 60.47 25.39
CA SER A 441 1.99 61.62 26.23
C SER A 441 1.60 62.99 25.64
N GLN A 442 1.25 63.05 24.35
CA GLN A 442 0.97 64.28 23.60
C GLN A 442 -0.52 64.42 23.22
N VAL A 443 -1.39 63.57 23.77
CA VAL A 443 -2.84 63.54 23.48
C VAL A 443 -3.63 64.21 24.61
N THR A 444 -4.60 65.05 24.25
CA THR A 444 -5.52 65.72 25.18
C THR A 444 -6.42 64.74 25.93
N GLU A 445 -6.79 65.06 27.17
CA GLU A 445 -7.49 64.17 28.13
C GLU A 445 -8.81 63.57 27.59
N ASP A 446 -9.55 64.33 26.79
CA ASP A 446 -10.80 63.89 26.15
C ASP A 446 -10.58 62.87 25.00
N GLU A 447 -9.40 62.88 24.38
CA GLU A 447 -9.05 62.04 23.22
C GLU A 447 -8.29 60.76 23.61
N VAL A 448 -7.80 60.66 24.86
CA VAL A 448 -7.00 59.52 25.37
C VAL A 448 -7.77 58.19 25.28
N LYS A 449 -9.08 58.19 25.54
CA LYS A 449 -9.91 56.97 25.45
C LYS A 449 -9.97 56.43 24.02
N PHE A 450 -10.13 57.30 23.04
CA PHE A 450 -10.19 56.92 21.63
C PHE A 450 -8.81 56.47 21.11
N PHE A 451 -7.75 57.16 21.55
CA PHE A 451 -6.37 56.78 21.27
C PHE A 451 -6.06 55.36 21.79
N ASN A 452 -6.45 55.03 23.02
CA ASN A 452 -6.22 53.68 23.58
C ASN A 452 -6.93 52.59 22.74
N ILE A 453 -8.17 52.81 22.31
CA ILE A 453 -8.89 51.83 21.47
C ILE A 453 -8.17 51.60 20.13
N LEU A 454 -7.70 52.66 19.48
CA LEU A 454 -6.95 52.56 18.22
C LEU A 454 -5.57 51.91 18.43
N MET A 455 -4.90 52.22 19.54
CA MET A 455 -3.61 51.61 19.89
C MET A 455 -3.78 50.10 20.15
N ASP A 456 -4.78 49.70 20.94
CA ASP A 456 -5.11 48.29 21.19
C ASP A 456 -5.41 47.56 19.88
N GLN A 457 -6.07 48.22 18.93
CA GLN A 457 -6.33 47.68 17.60
C GLN A 457 -5.03 47.50 16.79
N VAL A 458 -4.11 48.48 16.80
CA VAL A 458 -2.80 48.38 16.14
C VAL A 458 -1.99 47.21 16.72
N GLU A 459 -1.91 47.10 18.05
CA GLU A 459 -1.18 46.03 18.75
C GLU A 459 -1.79 44.66 18.45
N SER A 460 -3.12 44.54 18.50
CA SER A 460 -3.83 43.30 18.19
C SER A 460 -3.62 42.86 16.74
N GLN A 461 -3.75 43.78 15.77
CA GLN A 461 -3.58 43.47 14.35
C GLN A 461 -2.11 43.18 13.98
N HIS A 462 -1.14 43.87 14.59
CA HIS A 462 0.29 43.56 14.42
C HIS A 462 0.64 42.17 14.97
N ALA A 463 0.12 41.81 16.14
CA ALA A 463 0.32 40.49 16.72
C ALA A 463 -0.31 39.36 15.86
N GLU A 464 -1.50 39.61 15.27
CA GLU A 464 -2.12 38.66 14.32
C GLU A 464 -1.27 38.52 13.05
N LEU A 465 -0.79 39.63 12.49
CA LEU A 465 0.08 39.65 11.31
C LEU A 465 1.38 38.89 11.56
N LEU A 466 2.00 39.09 12.73
CA LEU A 466 3.23 38.38 13.11
C LEU A 466 2.98 36.87 13.16
N LYS A 467 1.91 36.41 13.82
CA LYS A 467 1.52 34.98 13.86
C LYS A 467 1.31 34.41 12.47
N LYS A 468 0.61 35.13 11.59
CA LYS A 468 0.38 34.72 10.20
C LYS A 468 1.68 34.63 9.40
N SER A 469 2.56 35.63 9.53
CA SER A 469 3.86 35.67 8.86
C SER A 469 4.79 34.54 9.33
N THR A 470 4.87 34.27 10.64
CA THR A 470 5.67 33.17 11.19
C THR A 470 5.17 31.82 10.68
N ARG A 471 3.85 31.60 10.66
CA ARG A 471 3.25 30.38 10.12
C ARG A 471 3.55 30.22 8.62
N ARG A 472 3.41 31.29 7.83
CA ARG A 472 3.70 31.28 6.39
C ARG A 472 5.17 30.98 6.11
N LEU A 473 6.09 31.57 6.86
CA LEU A 473 7.53 31.28 6.77
C LEU A 473 7.85 29.83 7.15
N GLY A 474 7.21 29.30 8.20
CA GLY A 474 7.32 27.89 8.59
C GLY A 474 6.93 26.94 7.46
N PHE A 475 5.80 27.20 6.81
CA PHE A 475 5.36 26.47 5.63
C PHE A 475 6.36 26.54 4.47
N GLY A 476 6.89 27.72 4.15
CA GLY A 476 7.92 27.87 3.12
C GLY A 476 9.18 27.05 3.40
N ARG A 477 9.69 27.09 4.63
CA ARG A 477 10.87 26.32 5.05
C ARG A 477 10.65 24.82 4.99
N SER A 478 9.51 24.34 5.51
CA SER A 478 9.17 22.92 5.48
C SER A 478 8.99 22.40 4.05
N LEU A 479 8.32 23.17 3.17
CA LEU A 479 8.18 22.84 1.75
C LEU A 479 9.52 22.83 1.02
N SER A 480 10.37 23.84 1.24
CA SER A 480 11.70 23.90 0.63
C SER A 480 12.54 22.68 1.04
N GLY A 481 12.53 22.33 2.34
CA GLY A 481 13.23 21.14 2.84
C GLY A 481 12.66 19.83 2.32
N PHE A 482 11.34 19.74 2.09
CA PHE A 482 10.71 18.58 1.44
C PHE A 482 11.21 18.42 0.00
N VAL A 483 11.05 19.47 -0.81
CA VAL A 483 11.35 19.45 -2.25
C VAL A 483 12.82 19.20 -2.50
N GLU A 484 13.70 19.74 -1.66
CA GLU A 484 15.14 19.47 -1.73
C GLU A 484 15.47 17.98 -1.48
N ARG A 485 14.95 17.40 -0.39
CA ARG A 485 15.18 15.97 -0.08
C ARG A 485 14.59 15.05 -1.14
N ALA A 486 13.36 15.32 -1.58
CA ALA A 486 12.70 14.57 -2.65
C ALA A 486 13.48 14.68 -3.98
N SER A 487 13.96 15.87 -4.33
CA SER A 487 14.77 16.07 -5.55
C SER A 487 16.07 15.28 -5.52
N ASN A 488 16.76 15.26 -4.36
CA ASN A 488 18.01 14.51 -4.19
C ASN A 488 17.77 12.99 -4.27
N ALA A 489 16.69 12.50 -3.65
CA ALA A 489 16.31 11.09 -3.69
C ALA A 489 15.95 10.64 -5.13
N LEU A 490 15.19 11.45 -5.87
CA LEU A 490 14.88 11.19 -7.29
C LEU A 490 16.13 11.21 -8.17
N GLN A 491 17.08 12.12 -7.92
CA GLN A 491 18.35 12.15 -8.63
C GLN A 491 19.17 10.87 -8.38
N TRP A 492 19.19 10.39 -7.14
CA TRP A 492 19.84 9.12 -6.79
C TRP A 492 19.18 7.93 -7.51
N LEU A 493 17.84 7.83 -7.48
CA LEU A 493 17.09 6.79 -8.18
C LEU A 493 17.37 6.78 -9.68
N ARG A 494 17.32 7.95 -10.33
CA ARG A 494 17.65 8.09 -11.77
C ARG A 494 19.08 7.65 -12.08
N GLY A 495 20.02 7.93 -11.19
CA GLY A 495 21.41 7.47 -11.32
C GLY A 495 21.50 5.94 -11.34
N LYS A 496 20.74 5.25 -10.49
CA LYS A 496 20.69 3.77 -10.45
C LYS A 496 19.92 3.19 -11.64
N GLU A 497 18.80 3.78 -12.02
CA GLU A 497 18.01 3.38 -13.20
C GLU A 497 18.83 3.48 -14.49
N THR A 498 19.58 4.57 -14.67
CA THR A 498 20.41 4.78 -15.86
C THR A 498 21.43 3.66 -16.03
N ILE A 499 22.01 3.13 -14.94
CA ILE A 499 22.96 2.02 -14.99
C ILE A 499 22.30 0.74 -15.55
N GLU A 500 21.07 0.43 -15.13
CA GLU A 500 20.36 -0.76 -15.62
C GLU A 500 19.86 -0.60 -17.06
N VAL A 501 19.39 0.59 -17.43
CA VAL A 501 18.91 0.90 -18.78
C VAL A 501 20.06 0.89 -19.80
N THR A 502 21.24 1.37 -19.40
CA THR A 502 22.43 1.42 -20.26
C THR A 502 23.21 0.11 -20.29
N ARG A 503 22.85 -0.88 -19.47
CA ARG A 503 23.53 -2.18 -19.42
C ARG A 503 23.30 -2.94 -20.72
N THR A 504 24.38 -3.38 -21.35
CA THR A 504 24.33 -4.18 -22.58
C THR A 504 24.04 -5.66 -22.25
N TRP A 505 22.82 -6.10 -22.53
CA TRP A 505 22.34 -7.48 -22.27
C TRP A 505 22.75 -8.52 -23.33
N SER A 506 23.65 -8.16 -24.25
CA SER A 506 23.78 -8.86 -25.55
C SER A 506 24.81 -9.99 -25.61
N SER A 507 25.74 -10.13 -24.66
CA SER A 507 26.79 -11.16 -24.73
C SER A 507 27.13 -11.82 -23.38
N PRO A 508 26.96 -13.15 -23.23
CA PRO A 508 27.24 -13.90 -21.98
C PRO A 508 28.67 -13.78 -21.45
N GLN A 509 29.65 -13.49 -22.32
CA GLN A 509 31.07 -13.33 -21.97
C GLN A 509 31.37 -11.96 -21.34
N VAL A 510 30.48 -10.97 -21.51
CA VAL A 510 30.57 -9.63 -20.90
C VAL A 510 29.61 -9.52 -19.69
N LEU A 511 28.55 -10.34 -19.66
CA LEU A 511 27.70 -10.53 -18.49
C LEU A 511 28.47 -11.35 -17.43
N GLN A 512 29.40 -10.69 -16.76
CA GLN A 512 30.04 -11.23 -15.56
C GLN A 512 28.98 -11.38 -14.46
N SER A 513 28.35 -12.55 -14.39
CA SER A 513 27.26 -12.83 -13.46
C SER A 513 27.64 -12.51 -12.01
N ALA A 514 28.88 -12.80 -11.61
CA ALA A 514 29.41 -12.46 -10.29
C ALA A 514 29.40 -10.95 -10.01
N GLU A 515 29.90 -10.11 -10.92
CA GLU A 515 29.90 -8.64 -10.76
C GLU A 515 28.48 -8.07 -10.70
N ILE A 516 27.55 -8.67 -11.44
CA ILE A 516 26.13 -8.29 -11.42
C ILE A 516 25.50 -8.66 -10.08
N TYR A 517 25.77 -9.86 -9.56
CA TYR A 517 25.32 -10.27 -8.23
C TYR A 517 25.92 -9.40 -7.13
N GLU A 518 27.20 -9.04 -7.22
CA GLU A 518 27.83 -8.12 -6.26
C GLU A 518 27.24 -6.71 -6.33
N PHE A 519 26.98 -6.21 -7.54
CA PHE A 519 26.30 -4.94 -7.76
C PHE A 519 24.88 -4.95 -7.16
N PHE A 520 24.08 -5.99 -7.42
CA PHE A 520 22.73 -6.11 -6.83
C PHE A 520 22.78 -6.24 -5.31
N ARG A 521 23.74 -7.00 -4.77
CA ARG A 521 23.92 -7.11 -3.31
C ARG A 521 24.34 -5.78 -2.69
N GLY A 522 25.18 -5.00 -3.37
CA GLY A 522 25.54 -3.64 -2.98
C GLY A 522 24.34 -2.70 -3.04
N LEU A 523 23.58 -2.74 -4.14
CA LEU A 523 22.37 -1.95 -4.35
C LEU A 523 21.32 -2.23 -3.26
N LEU A 524 21.11 -3.48 -2.86
CA LEU A 524 20.18 -3.83 -1.79
C LEU A 524 20.60 -3.25 -0.43
N ARG A 525 21.90 -3.27 -0.11
CA ARG A 525 22.41 -2.61 1.10
C ARG A 525 22.24 -1.09 1.04
N GLU A 526 22.48 -0.50 -0.12
CA GLU A 526 22.27 0.93 -0.33
C GLU A 526 20.79 1.29 -0.20
N ILE A 527 19.87 0.55 -0.83
CA ILE A 527 18.42 0.75 -0.69
C ILE A 527 18.00 0.65 0.77
N GLN A 528 18.48 -0.36 1.51
CA GLN A 528 18.21 -0.51 2.93
C GLN A 528 18.72 0.69 3.74
N SER A 529 19.88 1.26 3.39
CA SER A 529 20.39 2.47 4.04
C SER A 529 19.60 3.73 3.69
N GLN A 530 19.00 3.79 2.49
CA GLN A 530 18.20 4.91 2.01
C GLN A 530 16.74 4.86 2.50
N GLU A 531 16.26 3.70 2.95
CA GLU A 531 14.90 3.50 3.47
C GLU A 531 14.54 4.50 4.57
N GLN A 532 15.47 4.81 5.47
CA GLN A 532 15.26 5.83 6.49
C GLN A 532 14.99 7.22 5.89
N GLN A 533 15.73 7.61 4.85
CA GLN A 533 15.55 8.90 4.19
C GLN A 533 14.21 8.99 3.46
N PHE A 534 13.78 7.90 2.81
CA PHE A 534 12.46 7.82 2.18
C PHE A 534 11.32 7.90 3.21
N ASN A 535 11.47 7.24 4.35
CA ASN A 535 10.50 7.32 5.45
C ASN A 535 10.42 8.75 6.03
N GLU A 536 11.55 9.43 6.20
CA GLU A 536 11.58 10.83 6.65
C GLU A 536 10.92 11.77 5.63
N ILE A 537 11.15 11.59 4.33
CA ILE A 537 10.47 12.34 3.27
C ILE A 537 8.96 12.08 3.30
N SER A 538 8.55 10.83 3.48
CA SER A 538 7.15 10.43 3.55
C SER A 538 6.42 11.01 4.77
N MET A 539 7.06 10.95 5.95
CA MET A 539 6.56 11.57 7.18
C MET A 539 6.43 13.07 7.04
N LEU A 540 7.42 13.73 6.42
CA LEU A 540 7.41 15.17 6.23
C LEU A 540 6.34 15.61 5.22
N GLY A 541 6.13 14.86 4.14
CA GLY A 541 5.01 15.06 3.21
C GLY A 541 3.65 14.87 3.87
N SER A 542 3.51 13.85 4.73
CA SER A 542 2.29 13.58 5.51
C SER A 542 2.01 14.69 6.53
N SER A 543 3.04 15.22 7.18
CA SER A 543 2.93 16.37 8.09
C SER A 543 2.45 17.62 7.36
N LEU A 544 3.05 17.93 6.20
CA LEU A 544 2.64 19.04 5.34
C LEU A 544 1.19 18.90 4.87
N HIS A 545 0.73 17.67 4.62
CA HIS A 545 -0.65 17.38 4.27
C HIS A 545 -1.60 17.66 5.44
N LEU A 546 -1.29 17.15 6.64
CA LEU A 546 -2.11 17.34 7.84
C LEU A 546 -2.19 18.82 8.28
N GLU A 547 -1.13 19.60 8.04
CA GLU A 547 -1.09 21.03 8.37
C GLU A 547 -1.90 21.91 7.40
N GLY A 548 -2.43 21.34 6.30
CA GLY A 548 -3.26 22.04 5.33
C GLY A 548 -2.47 23.00 4.43
N HIS A 549 -1.28 22.58 3.97
CA HIS A 549 -0.40 23.42 3.17
C HIS A 549 -1.04 23.85 1.83
N PRO A 550 -1.01 25.16 1.44
CA PRO A 550 -1.69 25.66 0.23
C PRO A 550 -1.19 25.07 -1.10
N SER A 551 0.07 24.67 -1.18
CA SER A 551 0.67 23.99 -2.35
C SER A 551 0.41 22.48 -2.40
N PHE A 552 -0.80 22.06 -2.02
CA PHE A 552 -1.20 20.65 -1.89
C PHE A 552 -0.98 19.85 -3.19
N ASP A 553 -1.35 20.41 -4.34
CA ASP A 553 -1.27 19.72 -5.64
C ASP A 553 0.18 19.40 -6.05
N LEU A 554 1.15 20.26 -5.71
CA LEU A 554 2.58 20.06 -5.98
C LEU A 554 3.20 18.95 -5.12
N ILE A 555 2.70 18.79 -3.89
CA ILE A 555 3.12 17.70 -2.98
C ILE A 555 2.57 16.38 -3.50
N GLN A 556 1.33 16.37 -4.01
CA GLN A 556 0.67 15.19 -4.56
C GLN A 556 1.34 14.68 -5.84
N VAL A 557 1.67 15.56 -6.81
CA VAL A 557 2.31 15.16 -8.07
C VAL A 557 3.69 14.54 -7.87
N ASN A 558 4.47 15.01 -6.88
CA ASN A 558 5.77 14.41 -6.56
C ASN A 558 5.67 13.10 -5.76
N PHE A 559 4.57 12.91 -5.02
CA PHE A 559 4.32 11.67 -4.27
C PHE A 559 3.93 10.50 -5.21
N TYR A 560 3.02 10.73 -6.16
CA TYR A 560 2.48 9.69 -7.05
C TYR A 560 3.35 9.33 -8.27
N HIS A 561 4.55 9.89 -8.38
CA HIS A 561 5.56 9.46 -9.38
C HIS A 561 6.72 8.68 -8.73
N SER A 562 6.64 8.46 -7.42
CA SER A 562 7.67 7.75 -6.63
C SER A 562 7.22 6.34 -6.20
N ASP A 563 5.91 6.05 -6.26
CA ASP A 563 5.30 4.71 -6.16
C ASP A 563 5.00 4.16 -7.58
#